data_AF-A0AAE8L7S1-F1
#
_entry.id   AF-A0AAE8L7S1-F1
#
_cell.length_a   1.000
_cell.length_b   1.000
_cell.length_c   1.000
_cell.angle_alpha   90.00
_cell.angle_beta   90.00
_cell.angle_gamma   90.00
#
_symmetry.space_group_name_H-M   'P 1'
#
loop_
_entity.id
_entity.type
_entity.pdbx_description
1 polymer ?
#
loop_
_entity_poly.entity_id
_entity_poly.type
_entity_poly.pdbx_seq_one_letter_code
_entity_poly.pdbx_strand_id
1 'polypeptide(L)'
;MSDDNVIRPAFGVPRTPAPEPEPDPAQAPLRVFGTGAGHRVGLIRDPSAVEGDVIRVVVGPEDERGVETVALLPADAETEAERIGFAILRALEVVEGAV
;
A
#
# COMPACT_ATOMS: atom_id res chain seq x y z
N MET A 1 15.38 8.31 38.92
CA MET A 1 15.37 7.72 37.57
C MET A 1 13.92 7.75 37.13
N SER A 2 13.62 8.46 36.04
CA SER A 2 12.23 8.67 35.60
C SER A 2 11.70 7.35 35.02
N ASP A 3 10.57 6.87 35.52
CA ASP A 3 9.82 5.69 35.05
C ASP A 3 9.20 5.92 33.65
N ASP A 4 10.00 6.39 32.70
CA ASP A 4 9.54 6.87 31.40
C ASP A 4 9.48 5.76 30.32
N ASN A 5 9.75 4.50 30.72
CA ASN A 5 9.70 3.32 29.85
C ASN A 5 8.47 2.42 30.11
N VAL A 6 7.44 2.95 30.79
CA VAL A 6 6.19 2.22 31.03
C VAL A 6 5.19 2.58 29.94
N ILE A 7 4.97 1.66 29.00
CA ILE A 7 3.85 1.74 28.06
C ILE A 7 2.55 1.62 28.87
N ARG A 8 1.79 2.72 28.98
CA ARG A 8 0.46 2.73 29.61
C ARG A 8 -0.60 2.58 28.52
N PRO A 9 -1.34 1.46 28.48
CA PRO A 9 -2.40 1.32 27.49
C PRO A 9 -3.51 2.33 27.77
N ALA A 10 -3.90 3.10 26.74
CA ALA A 10 -4.99 4.07 26.84
C ALA A 10 -6.35 3.37 26.67
N PHE A 11 -6.73 2.53 27.63
CA PHE A 11 -8.05 1.87 27.62
C PHE A 11 -9.17 2.94 27.74
N GLY A 12 -10.14 2.92 26.82
CA GLY A 12 -11.31 3.80 26.87
C GLY A 12 -11.08 5.24 26.40
N VAL A 13 -9.86 5.61 25.99
CA VAL A 13 -9.60 6.91 25.36
C VAL A 13 -9.91 6.78 23.87
N PRO A 14 -10.75 7.66 23.29
CA PRO A 14 -10.93 7.71 21.84
C PRO A 14 -9.57 7.93 21.19
N ARG A 15 -9.13 6.99 20.33
CA ARG A 15 -7.90 7.18 19.56
C ARG A 15 -8.10 8.41 18.69
N THR A 16 -7.26 9.43 18.87
CA THR A 16 -7.12 10.50 17.88
C THR A 16 -6.71 9.81 16.58
N PRO A 17 -7.49 9.94 15.49
CA PRO A 17 -7.06 9.42 14.21
C PRO A 17 -5.71 10.05 13.90
N ALA A 18 -4.71 9.22 13.61
CA ALA A 18 -3.53 9.74 12.93
C ALA A 18 -4.03 10.41 11.63
N PRO A 19 -3.49 11.59 11.26
CA PRO A 19 -3.80 12.15 9.95
C PRO A 19 -3.52 11.06 8.91
N GLU A 20 -4.55 10.71 8.14
CA GLU A 20 -4.38 9.81 7.00
C GLU A 20 -3.28 10.41 6.13
N PRO A 21 -2.21 9.66 5.81
CA PRO A 21 -1.21 10.16 4.89
C PRO A 21 -1.95 10.50 3.60
N GLU A 22 -1.96 11.78 3.26
CA GLU A 22 -2.55 12.25 2.00
C GLU A 22 -1.89 11.44 0.88
N PRO A 23 -2.67 10.80 -0.01
CA PRO A 23 -2.09 10.04 -1.10
C PRO A 23 -1.27 11.00 -1.95
N ASP A 24 0.07 10.88 -1.92
CA ASP A 24 0.96 11.72 -2.71
C ASP A 24 0.64 11.50 -4.19
N PRO A 25 0.02 12.49 -4.86
CA PRO A 25 -0.44 12.34 -6.24
C PRO A 25 0.72 12.28 -7.24
N ALA A 26 1.98 12.42 -6.79
CA ALA A 26 3.18 12.48 -7.62
C ALA A 26 4.03 11.20 -7.61
N GLN A 27 3.74 10.20 -6.77
CA GLN A 27 4.48 8.94 -6.82
C GLN A 27 3.92 8.03 -7.92
N ALA A 28 4.43 8.22 -9.14
CA ALA A 28 4.24 7.23 -10.19
C ALA A 28 4.69 5.85 -9.67
N PRO A 29 3.89 4.78 -9.89
CA PRO A 29 4.34 3.44 -9.57
C PRO A 29 5.68 3.18 -10.24
N LEU A 30 6.66 2.74 -9.45
CA LEU A 30 7.95 2.22 -9.91
C LEU A 30 7.76 1.27 -11.10
N ARG A 31 6.67 0.50 -11.07
CA ARG A 31 6.25 -0.38 -12.15
C ARG A 31 4.75 -0.66 -12.13
N VAL A 32 4.07 -0.42 -13.25
CA VAL A 32 2.69 -0.87 -13.48
C VAL A 32 2.72 -2.30 -14.00
N PHE A 33 1.89 -3.18 -13.46
CA PHE A 33 1.76 -4.57 -13.91
C PHE A 33 0.68 -4.74 -14.99
N GLY A 34 -0.42 -3.99 -14.87
CA GLY A 34 -1.54 -4.07 -15.80
C GLY A 34 -2.81 -3.50 -15.19
N THR A 35 -3.91 -3.70 -15.91
CA THR A 35 -5.26 -3.30 -15.52
C THR A 35 -6.20 -4.50 -15.56
N GLY A 36 -7.19 -4.51 -14.69
CA GLY A 36 -8.25 -5.52 -14.63
C GLY A 36 -9.43 -5.01 -13.81
N ALA A 37 -10.65 -5.33 -14.24
CA ALA A 37 -11.89 -4.87 -13.60
C ALA A 37 -11.92 -3.34 -13.32
N GLY A 38 -11.40 -2.53 -14.24
CA GLY A 38 -11.33 -1.07 -14.13
C GLY A 38 -10.27 -0.52 -13.15
N HIS A 39 -9.38 -1.36 -12.63
CA HIS A 39 -8.33 -0.97 -11.69
C HIS A 39 -6.94 -1.29 -12.25
N ARG A 40 -5.98 -0.38 -12.06
CA ARG A 40 -4.55 -0.64 -12.30
C ARG A 40 -3.88 -1.19 -11.05
N VAL A 41 -2.88 -2.05 -11.27
CA VAL A 41 -2.04 -2.61 -10.20
C VAL A 41 -0.59 -2.25 -10.47
N GLY A 42 0.17 -1.90 -9.42
CA GLY A 42 1.59 -1.59 -9.55
C GLY A 42 2.35 -1.64 -8.22
N LEU A 43 3.63 -1.27 -8.29
CA LEU A 43 4.51 -1.11 -7.13
C LEU A 43 4.98 0.33 -7.00
N ILE A 44 5.13 0.84 -5.79
CA ILE A 44 5.84 2.09 -5.48
C ILE A 44 6.94 1.76 -4.48
N ARG A 45 8.19 2.18 -4.73
CA ARG A 45 9.22 2.21 -3.68
C ARG A 45 9.10 3.51 -2.92
N ASP A 46 9.05 3.42 -1.60
CA ASP A 46 8.92 4.55 -0.71
C ASP A 46 10.05 4.53 0.33
N PRO A 47 11.15 5.25 0.07
CA PRO A 47 12.26 5.36 1.02
C PRO A 47 11.91 6.26 2.23
N SER A 48 10.80 6.98 2.17
CA SER A 48 10.37 7.99 3.14
C SER A 48 9.21 7.56 4.03
N ALA A 49 8.72 6.32 3.88
CA ALA A 49 7.66 5.80 4.72
C ALA A 49 8.08 5.79 6.20
N VAL A 50 7.11 5.84 7.11
CA VAL A 50 7.38 5.85 8.56
C VAL A 50 8.03 4.54 9.04
N GLU A 51 7.83 3.46 8.28
CA GLU A 51 8.46 2.15 8.47
C GLU A 51 9.90 2.07 7.92
N GLY A 52 10.37 3.09 7.19
CA GLY A 52 11.64 3.11 6.47
C GLY A 52 11.48 2.79 4.98
N ASP A 53 12.54 2.30 4.34
CA ASP A 53 12.52 1.97 2.91
C ASP A 53 11.67 0.72 2.64
N VAL A 54 10.56 0.93 1.94
CA VAL A 54 9.54 -0.10 1.68
C VAL A 54 9.13 -0.14 0.21
N ILE A 55 8.56 -1.28 -0.19
CA ILE A 55 7.84 -1.45 -1.43
C ILE A 55 6.34 -1.56 -1.11
N ARG A 56 5.55 -0.67 -1.69
CA ARG A 56 4.09 -0.67 -1.61
C ARG A 56 3.52 -1.32 -2.85
N VAL A 57 2.69 -2.34 -2.69
CA VAL A 57 1.81 -2.83 -3.74
C VAL A 57 0.57 -1.95 -3.73
N VAL A 58 0.23 -1.38 -4.88
CA VAL A 58 -0.84 -0.39 -4.98
C VAL A 58 -1.89 -0.76 -6.02
N VAL A 59 -3.12 -0.37 -5.74
CA VAL A 59 -4.28 -0.52 -6.64
C VAL A 59 -5.01 0.82 -6.73
N GLY A 60 -5.48 1.19 -7.91
CA GLY A 60 -6.28 2.41 -8.09
C GLY A 60 -7.10 2.36 -9.38
N PRO A 61 -8.06 3.29 -9.58
CA PRO A 61 -8.82 3.34 -10.82
C PRO A 61 -7.89 3.51 -12.02
N GLU A 62 -8.21 2.86 -13.14
CA GLU A 62 -7.39 2.90 -14.36
C GLU A 62 -7.17 4.35 -14.84
N ASP A 63 -8.23 5.16 -14.84
CA ASP A 63 -8.26 6.52 -15.41
C ASP A 63 -8.01 7.65 -14.39
N GLU A 64 -7.81 7.34 -13.11
CA GLU A 64 -7.61 8.35 -12.05
C GLU A 64 -6.22 8.25 -11.44
N ARG A 65 -5.66 9.33 -10.88
CA ARG A 65 -4.31 9.27 -10.27
C ARG A 65 -4.27 8.61 -8.90
N GLY A 66 -5.40 8.54 -8.19
CA GLY A 66 -5.47 7.96 -6.86
C GLY A 66 -5.06 6.49 -6.85
N VAL A 67 -4.26 6.09 -5.87
CA VAL A 67 -3.90 4.70 -5.61
C VAL A 67 -3.93 4.44 -4.11
N GLU A 68 -4.33 3.24 -3.72
CA GLU A 68 -4.35 2.74 -2.36
C GLU A 68 -3.26 1.69 -2.18
N THR A 69 -2.61 1.68 -1.01
CA THR A 69 -1.63 0.64 -0.66
C THR A 69 -2.34 -0.58 -0.12
N VAL A 70 -2.21 -1.72 -0.81
CA VAL A 70 -2.86 -2.99 -0.45
C VAL A 70 -1.90 -4.02 0.14
N ALA A 71 -0.58 -3.80 -0.02
CA ALA A 71 0.45 -4.52 0.71
C ALA A 71 1.70 -3.65 0.88
N LEU A 72 2.41 -3.85 1.99
CA LEU A 72 3.64 -3.14 2.33
C LEU A 72 4.74 -4.16 2.67
N LEU A 73 5.87 -4.06 1.99
CA LEU A 73 6.98 -5.01 2.10
C LEU A 73 8.30 -4.26 2.35
N PRO A 74 9.29 -4.90 3.01
CA PRO A 74 10.65 -4.37 3.06
C PRO A 74 11.24 -4.15 1.66
N ALA A 75 12.14 -3.17 1.51
CA ALA A 75 12.73 -2.83 0.22
C ALA A 75 13.57 -3.93 -0.45
N ASP A 76 14.00 -4.96 0.29
CA ASP A 76 14.74 -6.12 -0.25
C ASP A 76 13.81 -7.26 -0.71
N ALA A 77 12.50 -7.15 -0.49
CA ALA A 77 11.51 -8.17 -0.83
C ALA A 77 10.87 -7.95 -2.22
N GLU A 78 11.62 -7.41 -3.18
CA GLU A 78 11.10 -7.02 -4.50
C GLU A 78 10.39 -8.18 -5.21
N THR A 79 11.02 -9.36 -5.28
CA THR A 79 10.42 -10.56 -5.92
C THR A 79 9.08 -10.96 -5.30
N GLU A 80 8.94 -10.83 -3.99
CA GLU A 80 7.68 -11.16 -3.32
C GLU A 80 6.60 -10.10 -3.60
N ALA A 81 6.99 -8.82 -3.65
CA ALA A 81 6.09 -7.74 -4.04
C ALA A 81 5.58 -7.93 -5.47
N GLU A 82 6.41 -8.41 -6.41
CA GLU A 82 5.94 -8.72 -7.77
C GLU A 82 4.91 -9.85 -7.78
N ARG A 83 5.16 -10.92 -7.02
CA ARG A 83 4.22 -12.05 -6.94
C ARG A 83 2.88 -11.62 -6.39
N ILE A 84 2.87 -10.79 -5.35
CA ILE A 84 1.65 -10.22 -4.77
C ILE A 84 0.93 -9.34 -5.80
N GLY A 85 1.67 -8.46 -6.49
CA GLY A 85 1.10 -7.60 -7.54
C GLY A 85 0.46 -8.40 -8.67
N PHE A 86 1.13 -9.44 -9.17
CA PHE A 86 0.54 -10.33 -10.17
C PHE A 86 -0.65 -11.12 -9.64
N ALA A 87 -0.60 -11.62 -8.40
CA ALA A 87 -1.73 -12.34 -7.80
C ALA A 87 -2.99 -11.45 -7.72
N ILE A 88 -2.83 -10.17 -7.37
CA ILE A 88 -3.91 -9.19 -7.33
C ILE A 88 -4.43 -8.91 -8.75
N LEU A 89 -3.55 -8.67 -9.73
CA LEU A 89 -3.96 -8.46 -11.12
C LEU A 89 -4.75 -9.66 -11.64
N ARG A 90 -4.26 -10.89 -11.40
CA ARG A 90 -4.96 -12.12 -11.79
C ARG A 90 -6.32 -12.25 -11.10
N ALA A 91 -6.45 -11.82 -9.85
CA ALA A 91 -7.73 -11.81 -9.15
C ALA A 91 -8.73 -10.82 -9.80
N LEU A 92 -8.27 -9.62 -10.18
CA LEU A 92 -9.09 -8.62 -10.86
C LEU A 92 -9.56 -9.11 -12.25
N GLU A 93 -8.67 -9.73 -13.02
CA GLU A 93 -9.01 -10.32 -14.32
C GLU A 93 -10.04 -11.46 -14.18
N VAL A 94 -9.99 -12.24 -13.10
CA VAL A 94 -11.01 -13.27 -12.81
C VAL A 94 -12.36 -12.63 -12.51
N VAL A 95 -12.39 -11.53 -11.75
CA VAL A 95 -13.62 -10.79 -11.45
C VAL A 95 -14.23 -10.18 -12.73
N GLU A 96 -13.38 -9.67 -13.63
CA GLU A 96 -13.80 -9.11 -14.91
C GLU A 96 -14.38 -10.18 -15.86
N GLY A 97 -13.76 -11.37 -15.89
CA GLY A 97 -14.23 -12.49 -16.71
C GLY A 97 -15.38 -13.31 -16.10
N ALA A 98 -15.79 -13.06 -14.85
CA ALA A 98 -16.87 -13.76 -14.17
C ALA A 98 -18.27 -13.19 -14.48
N VAL A 99 -18.39 -12.41 -15.57
CA VAL A 99 -19.63 -11.79 -16.06
C VAL A 99 -20.39 -12.70 -17.02
#